data_AF-A0A916BAG9-F1
#
_entry.id   AF-A0A916BAG9-F1
#
_cell.length_a   1.000
_cell.length_b   1.000
_cell.length_c   1.000
_cell.angle_alpha   90.00
_cell.angle_beta   90.00
_cell.angle_gamma   90.00
#
_symmetry.space_group_name_H-M   'P 1'
#
loop_
_entity.id
_entity.type
_entity.pdbx_description
1 polymer ?
#
loop_
_entity_poly.entity_id
_entity_poly.type
_entity_poly.pdbx_seq_one_letter_code
_entity_poly.pdbx_strand_id
1 'polypeptide(L)'
;MWYRLVRSYRDLNSTKYKVIHEIEKSLPISPYDAEWEAVGRGEDPKLYSPFTHIEVFIPWVFIVLYFVAFLKLFLWETIKDVIC
;
A
#
# COMPACT_ATOMS: atom_id res chain seq x y z
N MET A 1 -1.60 -0.94 13.90
CA MET A 1 -1.57 0.52 13.58
C MET A 1 -1.46 0.78 12.08
N TRP A 2 -0.49 0.19 11.36
CA TRP A 2 -0.26 0.37 9.92
C TRP A 2 -1.52 0.28 9.04
N TYR A 3 -2.30 -0.79 9.20
CA TYR A 3 -3.55 -0.98 8.45
C TYR A 3 -4.53 0.18 8.58
N ARG A 4 -4.63 0.80 9.78
CA ARG A 4 -5.52 1.94 10.02
C ARG A 4 -5.03 3.20 9.30
N LEU A 5 -3.71 3.40 9.20
CA LEU A 5 -3.12 4.50 8.44
C LEU A 5 -3.43 4.36 6.95
N VAL A 6 -3.14 3.18 6.37
CA VAL A 6 -3.43 2.89 4.96
C VAL A 6 -4.92 3.09 4.65
N ARG A 7 -5.80 2.60 5.53
CA ARG A 7 -7.25 2.81 5.40
C ARG A 7 -7.64 4.28 5.46
N SER A 8 -7.11 5.02 6.43
CA SER A 8 -7.38 6.46 6.57
C SER A 8 -6.99 7.25 5.32
N TYR A 9 -5.82 6.95 4.73
CA TYR A 9 -5.39 7.58 3.47
C TYR A 9 -6.31 7.21 2.29
N ARG A 10 -6.72 5.95 2.21
CA ARG A 10 -7.67 5.50 1.19
C ARG A 10 -9.02 6.23 1.29
N ASP A 11 -9.56 6.32 2.50
CA ASP A 11 -10.87 6.94 2.75
C ASP A 11 -10.82 8.46 2.44
N LEU A 12 -9.73 9.13 2.85
CA LEU A 12 -9.52 10.54 2.56
C LEU A 12 -9.38 10.81 1.05
N ASN A 13 -8.58 10.02 0.35
CA ASN A 13 -8.42 10.14 -1.10
C ASN A 13 -9.75 9.89 -1.82
N SER A 14 -10.50 8.86 -1.43
CA SER A 14 -11.82 8.57 -2.02
C SER A 14 -12.78 9.76 -1.86
N THR A 15 -12.79 10.39 -0.69
CA THR A 15 -13.62 11.58 -0.43
C THR A 15 -13.16 12.77 -1.25
N LYS A 16 -11.85 13.01 -1.34
CA LYS A 16 -11.26 14.09 -2.15
C LYS A 16 -11.65 13.96 -3.63
N TYR A 17 -11.53 12.78 -4.21
CA TYR A 17 -11.91 12.54 -5.61
C TYR A 17 -13.40 12.75 -5.84
N LYS A 18 -14.26 12.31 -4.91
CA LYS A 18 -15.69 12.57 -4.99
C LYS A 18 -16.00 14.06 -5.06
N VAL A 19 -15.37 14.88 -4.21
CA VAL A 19 -15.57 16.33 -4.22
C VAL A 19 -15.07 16.94 -5.53
N ILE A 20 -13.90 16.52 -6.04
CA ILE A 20 -13.38 16.98 -7.32
C ILE A 20 -14.36 16.67 -8.46
N HIS A 21 -14.90 15.45 -8.50
CA HIS A 21 -15.84 15.05 -9.54
C HIS A 21 -17.15 15.85 -9.50
N GLU A 22 -17.63 16.22 -8.30
CA GLU A 22 -18.78 17.13 -8.18
C GLU A 22 -18.45 18.54 -8.70
N ILE A 23 -17.22 19.02 -8.51
CA ILE A 23 -16.76 20.30 -9.09
C ILE A 23 -16.69 20.20 -10.62
N GLU A 24 -16.18 19.10 -11.15
CA GLU A 24 -16.05 18.87 -12.60
C GLU A 24 -17.38 18.94 -13.35
N LYS A 25 -18.50 18.59 -12.71
CA LYS A 25 -19.84 18.75 -13.31
C LYS A 25 -20.19 20.19 -13.66
N SER A 26 -19.56 21.17 -13.02
CA SER A 26 -19.74 22.60 -13.29
C SER A 26 -18.74 23.16 -14.30
N LEU A 27 -17.74 22.37 -14.70
CA LEU A 27 -16.70 22.75 -15.64
C LEU A 27 -17.01 22.22 -17.05
N PRO A 28 -16.56 22.90 -18.11
CA PRO A 28 -16.75 22.43 -19.49
C PRO A 28 -15.93 21.17 -19.82
N ILE A 29 -14.97 20.80 -18.97
CA ILE A 29 -14.12 19.62 -19.11
C ILE A 29 -13.98 18.92 -17.76
N SER A 30 -13.81 17.59 -17.79
CA SER A 30 -13.60 16.74 -16.62
C SER A 30 -12.20 16.08 -16.69
N PRO A 31 -11.14 16.80 -16.29
CA PRO A 31 -9.77 16.31 -16.43
C PRO A 31 -9.48 15.04 -15.63
N TYR A 32 -9.99 14.90 -14.39
CA TYR A 32 -9.77 13.69 -13.60
C TYR A 32 -10.55 12.49 -14.13
N ASP A 33 -11.76 12.69 -14.66
CA ASP A 33 -12.48 11.59 -15.33
C ASP A 33 -11.73 11.12 -16.58
N ALA A 34 -11.23 12.06 -17.38
CA ALA A 34 -10.43 11.76 -18.55
C ALA A 34 -9.10 11.07 -18.20
N GLU A 35 -8.42 11.51 -17.14
CA GLU A 35 -7.23 10.83 -16.60
C GLU A 35 -7.57 9.40 -16.18
N TRP A 36 -8.68 9.21 -15.46
CA TRP A 36 -9.13 7.90 -14.99
C TRP A 36 -9.49 6.95 -16.15
N GLU A 37 -10.09 7.47 -17.21
CA GLU A 37 -10.33 6.73 -18.47
C GLU A 37 -9.00 6.35 -19.15
N ALA A 38 -8.04 7.28 -19.24
CA ALA A 38 -6.75 7.06 -19.89
C ALA A 38 -5.92 5.96 -19.21
N VAL A 39 -6.08 5.79 -17.90
CA VAL A 39 -5.45 4.71 -17.12
C VAL A 39 -6.30 3.43 -17.05
N GLY A 40 -7.38 3.34 -17.84
CA GLY A 40 -8.22 2.15 -17.94
C GLY A 40 -9.07 1.89 -16.69
N ARG A 41 -9.44 2.94 -15.94
CA ARG A 41 -10.25 2.88 -14.71
C ARG A 41 -9.76 1.88 -13.65
N GLY A 42 -8.49 1.51 -13.68
CA GLY A 42 -7.90 0.49 -12.81
C GLY A 42 -8.25 -0.96 -13.17
N GLU A 43 -8.84 -1.21 -14.34
CA GLU A 43 -9.08 -2.56 -14.87
C GLU A 43 -7.83 -3.17 -15.51
N ASP A 44 -6.94 -2.32 -16.06
CA ASP A 44 -5.66 -2.77 -16.60
C ASP A 44 -4.50 -2.50 -15.62
N PRO A 45 -3.98 -3.53 -14.93
CA PRO A 45 -2.87 -3.37 -14.00
C PRO A 45 -1.55 -2.94 -14.67
N LYS A 46 -1.44 -3.01 -16.02
CA LYS A 46 -0.31 -2.44 -16.76
C LYS A 46 -0.39 -0.93 -16.89
N LEU A 47 -1.60 -0.37 -16.93
CA LEU A 47 -1.84 1.06 -17.02
C LEU A 47 -1.85 1.71 -15.63
N TYR A 48 -2.44 1.04 -14.65
CA TYR A 48 -2.48 1.52 -13.28
C TYR A 48 -2.51 0.39 -12.25
N SER A 49 -1.43 0.30 -11.47
CA SER A 49 -1.36 -0.59 -10.32
C SER A 49 -1.49 0.23 -9.02
N PRO A 50 -2.56 0.04 -8.22
CA PRO A 50 -2.73 0.78 -6.99
C PRO A 50 -1.59 0.50 -6.00
N PHE A 51 -0.87 1.53 -5.59
CA PHE A 51 0.21 1.45 -4.59
C PHE A 51 -0.23 0.81 -3.26
N THR A 52 -1.52 0.88 -2.94
CA THR A 52 -2.08 0.30 -1.72
C THR A 52 -1.87 -1.21 -1.61
N HIS A 53 -1.80 -1.95 -2.72
CA HIS A 53 -1.49 -3.38 -2.67
C HIS A 53 -0.09 -3.65 -2.14
N ILE A 54 0.87 -2.80 -2.53
CA ILE A 54 2.27 -2.89 -2.08
C ILE A 54 2.35 -2.49 -0.60
N GLU A 55 1.69 -1.41 -0.20
CA GLU A 55 1.71 -0.91 1.19
C GLU A 55 1.17 -1.90 2.21
N VAL A 56 0.19 -2.73 1.83
CA VAL A 56 -0.36 -3.79 2.68
C VAL A 56 0.64 -4.94 2.87
N PHE A 57 1.57 -5.14 1.93
CA PHE A 57 2.56 -6.22 1.98
C PHE A 57 3.81 -5.85 2.79
N ILE A 58 4.14 -4.56 2.90
CA ILE A 58 5.32 -4.06 3.63
C ILE A 58 5.44 -4.63 5.06
N PRO A 59 4.37 -4.67 5.90
CA PRO A 59 4.45 -5.26 7.24
C PRO A 59 4.86 -6.72 7.24
N TRP A 60 4.42 -7.51 6.24
CA TRP A 60 4.77 -8.93 6.14
C TRP A 60 6.25 -9.12 5.82
N VAL A 61 6.81 -8.29 4.95
CA VAL A 61 8.25 -8.29 4.67
C VAL A 61 9.04 -8.05 5.96
N PHE A 62 8.64 -7.06 6.76
CA PHE A 62 9.30 -6.79 8.04
C PHE A 62 9.17 -7.96 9.02
N ILE A 63 7.99 -8.58 9.13
CA ILE A 63 7.79 -9.77 9.98
C ILE A 63 8.75 -10.89 9.58
N VAL A 64 8.88 -11.18 8.28
CA VAL A 64 9.79 -12.22 7.78
C VAL A 64 11.25 -11.87 8.09
N LEU A 65 11.67 -10.63 7.84
CA LEU A 65 13.03 -10.18 8.12
C LEU A 65 13.38 -10.30 9.61
N TYR A 66 12.48 -9.84 10.50
CA TYR A 66 12.67 -9.95 11.94
C TYR A 66 12.66 -11.40 12.41
N PHE A 67 11.83 -12.26 11.82
CA PHE A 67 11.80 -13.68 12.14
C PHE A 67 13.11 -14.38 11.77
N VAL A 68 13.66 -14.11 10.58
CA VAL A 68 14.96 -14.65 10.16
C VAL A 68 16.09 -14.15 11.07
N ALA A 69 16.08 -12.87 11.43
CA ALA A 69 17.05 -12.31 12.36
C ALA A 69 16.96 -12.96 13.75
N PHE A 70 15.74 -13.16 14.25
CA PHE A 70 15.48 -13.84 15.52
C PHE A 70 16.01 -15.28 15.51
N LEU A 71 15.72 -16.05 14.46
CA LEU A 71 16.20 -17.43 14.34
C LEU A 71 17.74 -17.49 14.34
N LYS A 72 18.41 -16.58 13.62
CA LYS A 72 19.88 -16.53 13.61
C LYS A 72 20.44 -16.26 15.00
N LEU A 73 19.88 -15.29 15.73
CA LEU A 73 20.33 -14.96 17.08
C LEU A 73 20.08 -16.12 18.04
N PHE A 74 18.89 -16.72 17.99
CA PHE A 74 18.53 -17.85 18.84
C PHE A 74 19.43 -19.07 18.61
N LEU A 75 19.69 -19.40 17.33
CA LEU A 75 20.60 -20.50 16.97
C LEU A 75 22.03 -20.23 17.41
N TRP A 76 22.50 -18.98 17.30
CA TRP A 76 23.84 -18.61 17.75
C TRP A 76 24.02 -18.79 19.26
N GLU A 77 23.08 -18.31 20.07
CA GLU A 77 23.14 -18.50 21.53
C GLU A 77 23.09 -19.98 21.91
N THR A 78 22.21 -20.76 21.26
CA THR A 78 22.12 -22.22 21.50
C THR A 78 23.43 -22.94 21.17
N ILE A 79 24.08 -22.58 20.06
CA ILE A 79 25.38 -23.17 19.67
C ILE A 79 26.47 -22.77 20.67
N LYS A 80 26.48 -21.52 21.12
CA LYS A 80 27.45 -21.01 22.08
C LYS A 80 27.36 -21.74 23.42
N ASP A 81 26.15 -21.98 23.91
CA ASP A 81 25.91 -22.72 25.16
C ASP A 81 26.31 -24.21 25.08
N VAL A 82 26.37 -24.79 23.87
CA VAL A 82 26.79 -26.19 23.65
C VAL A 82 28.32 -26.32 23.54
N ILE A 83 29.01 -25.28 23.08
CA ILE A 83 30.46 -25.30 22.84
C ILE A 83 31.26 -24.84 24.07
N CYS A 84 30.69 -23.99 24.93
CA CYS A 84 31.30 -23.52 26.18
C CYS A 84 30.97 -24.42 27.38
#